data_AF-A0A9X2ZF33-F1
#
_entry.id   AF-A0A9X2ZF33-F1
#
_cell.length_a   1.000
_cell.length_b   1.000
_cell.length_c   1.000
_cell.angle_alpha   90.00
_cell.angle_beta   90.00
_cell.angle_gamma   90.00
#
_symmetry.space_group_name_H-M   'P 1'
#
loop_
_entity.id
_entity.type
_entity.pdbx_description
1 polymer ?
#
loop_
_entity_poly.entity_id
_entity_poly.type
_entity_poly.pdbx_seq_one_letter_code
_entity_poly.pdbx_strand_id
1 'polypeptide(L)'
;MSNQRIQLNDTTMSVVAKMSEGNFGAMGVLVNMLKKDTEAIDPDNLMGGLGVILYLDALGIYGTDIYVLHNDICDSNLVKTLAVLRATQLGIFSAMVLNDACHRQDGSGKNLIPVDELYLKVKEHLPRFDEQKG
;
A
#
# COMPACT_ATOMS: atom_id res chain seq x y z
N MET A 1 -6.45 -7.24 19.54
CA MET A 1 -5.03 -7.64 19.57
C MET A 1 -4.46 -7.27 18.21
N SER A 2 -3.34 -6.57 18.12
CA SER A 2 -2.70 -6.29 16.83
C SER A 2 -2.12 -7.60 16.29
N ASN A 3 -2.70 -8.14 15.22
CA ASN A 3 -2.28 -9.39 14.56
C ASN A 3 -1.05 -9.18 13.64
N GLN A 4 -0.16 -8.26 14.02
CA GLN A 4 1.06 -7.96 13.25
C GLN A 4 1.94 -9.21 13.15
N ARG A 5 2.41 -9.49 11.94
CA ARG A 5 3.14 -10.73 11.61
C ARG A 5 4.62 -10.49 11.40
N ILE A 6 5.01 -9.26 11.06
CA ILE A 6 6.40 -8.88 10.85
C ILE A 6 7.09 -8.72 12.21
N GLN A 7 8.28 -9.30 12.32
CA GLN A 7 9.14 -9.27 13.49
C GLN A 7 10.44 -8.53 13.16
N LEU A 8 11.10 -7.94 14.17
CA LEU A 8 12.33 -7.17 13.99
C LEU A 8 13.48 -7.95 13.36
N ASN A 9 13.49 -9.28 13.52
CA ASN A 9 14.51 -10.18 12.98
C ASN A 9 14.13 -10.81 11.64
N ASP A 10 13.00 -10.41 11.04
CA ASP A 10 12.64 -10.88 9.71
C ASP A 10 13.58 -10.34 8.65
N THR A 11 13.95 -11.22 7.72
CA THR A 11 14.57 -10.80 6.46
C THR A 11 13.50 -10.23 5.52
N THR A 12 13.91 -9.43 4.52
CA THR A 12 12.99 -8.94 3.47
C THR A 12 12.22 -10.08 2.81
N MET A 13 12.86 -11.23 2.58
CA MET A 13 12.19 -12.41 2.00
C MET A 13 11.13 -12.99 2.96
N SER A 14 11.43 -13.09 4.26
CA SER A 14 10.48 -13.53 5.27
C SER A 14 9.26 -12.60 5.34
N VAL A 15 9.49 -11.27 5.31
CA VAL A 15 8.43 -10.26 5.25
C VAL A 15 7.53 -10.50 4.04
N VAL A 16 8.09 -10.63 2.84
CA VAL A 16 7.31 -10.85 1.62
C VAL A 16 6.52 -12.16 1.70
N ALA A 17 7.11 -13.25 2.20
CA ALA A 17 6.43 -14.52 2.36
C ALA A 17 5.24 -14.43 3.33
N LYS A 18 5.43 -13.77 4.49
CA LYS A 18 4.38 -13.58 5.50
C LYS A 18 3.23 -12.70 5.01
N MET A 19 3.58 -11.61 4.33
CA MET A 19 2.62 -10.62 3.85
C MET A 19 1.86 -11.11 2.63
N SER A 20 2.47 -11.94 1.77
CA SER A 20 1.81 -12.46 0.57
C SER A 20 0.87 -13.64 0.84
N GLU A 21 1.02 -14.37 1.95
CA GLU A 21 0.24 -15.59 2.24
C GLU A 21 0.18 -16.60 1.08
N GLY A 22 1.25 -16.67 0.28
CA GLY A 22 1.31 -17.52 -0.91
C GLY A 22 0.54 -17.00 -2.13
N ASN A 23 -0.10 -15.83 -2.07
CA ASN A 23 -0.69 -15.16 -3.21
C ASN A 23 0.42 -14.54 -4.09
N PHE A 24 0.62 -15.10 -5.29
CA PHE A 24 1.65 -14.65 -6.23
C PHE A 24 1.45 -13.21 -6.72
N GLY A 25 0.19 -12.75 -6.85
CA GLY A 25 -0.12 -11.38 -7.20
C GLY A 25 0.34 -10.41 -6.11
N ALA A 26 -0.03 -10.68 -4.86
CA ALA A 26 0.40 -9.92 -3.69
C ALA A 26 1.94 -9.91 -3.55
N MET A 27 2.58 -11.06 -3.75
CA MET A 27 4.04 -11.16 -3.76
C MET A 27 4.67 -10.23 -4.81
N GLY A 28 4.13 -10.19 -6.02
CA GLY A 28 4.59 -9.29 -7.08
C GLY A 28 4.48 -7.81 -6.70
N VAL A 29 3.37 -7.43 -6.06
CA VAL A 29 3.15 -6.07 -5.55
C VAL A 29 4.16 -5.71 -4.46
N LEU A 30 4.35 -6.57 -3.47
CA LEU A 30 5.30 -6.37 -2.37
C LEU A 30 6.75 -6.23 -2.87
N VAL A 31 7.16 -7.08 -3.81
CA VAL A 31 8.48 -6.99 -4.43
C VAL A 31 8.63 -5.69 -5.22
N ASN A 32 7.60 -5.25 -5.94
CA ASN A 32 7.61 -3.96 -6.64
C ASN A 32 7.72 -2.78 -5.67
N MET A 33 7.03 -2.81 -4.52
CA MET A 33 7.15 -1.77 -3.49
C MET A 33 8.58 -1.65 -2.96
N LEU A 34 9.29 -2.77 -2.81
CA LEU A 34 10.68 -2.81 -2.31
C LEU A 34 11.74 -2.37 -3.33
N LYS A 35 11.37 -2.15 -4.59
CA LYS A 35 12.33 -1.67 -5.60
C LYS A 35 12.78 -0.24 -5.27
N LYS A 36 14.07 0.03 -5.47
CA LYS A 36 14.67 1.34 -5.23
C LYS A 36 13.97 2.48 -5.98
N ASP A 37 13.51 2.22 -7.21
CA ASP A 37 12.82 3.23 -8.02
C ASP A 37 11.48 3.68 -7.39
N THR A 38 10.89 2.86 -6.52
CA THR A 38 9.69 3.21 -5.77
C THR A 38 9.95 4.34 -4.75
N GLU A 39 11.17 4.45 -4.22
CA GLU A 39 11.56 5.55 -3.33
C GLU A 39 11.48 6.91 -4.00
N ALA A 40 11.60 6.97 -5.33
CA ALA A 40 11.43 8.21 -6.08
C ALA A 40 9.97 8.68 -6.15
N ILE A 41 8.99 7.78 -5.95
CA ILE A 41 7.57 8.12 -5.95
C ILE A 41 7.19 8.83 -4.64
N ASP A 42 7.71 8.39 -3.50
CA ASP A 42 7.49 9.03 -2.19
C ASP A 42 8.82 9.27 -1.47
N PRO A 43 9.54 10.36 -1.82
CA PRO A 43 10.80 10.69 -1.18
C PRO A 43 10.69 11.03 0.32
N ASP A 44 9.48 11.31 0.80
CA ASP A 44 9.22 11.70 2.19
C ASP A 44 8.88 10.47 3.07
N ASN A 45 8.79 9.28 2.46
CA ASN A 45 8.72 8.01 3.19
C ASN A 45 10.13 7.49 3.53
N LEU A 46 10.59 7.81 4.74
CA LEU A 46 11.93 7.51 5.25
C LEU A 46 12.34 6.03 5.18
N MET A 47 11.39 5.10 5.26
CA MET A 47 11.65 3.65 5.17
C MET A 47 11.34 3.07 3.78
N GLY A 48 11.05 3.92 2.80
CA GLY A 48 10.73 3.54 1.43
C GLY A 48 9.67 2.45 1.36
N GLY A 49 9.87 1.49 0.46
CA GLY A 49 8.98 0.34 0.29
C GLY A 49 8.73 -0.47 1.56
N LEU A 50 9.73 -0.60 2.44
CA LEU A 50 9.57 -1.36 3.69
C LEU A 50 8.57 -0.67 4.64
N GLY A 51 8.60 0.67 4.71
CA GLY A 51 7.65 1.43 5.51
C GLY A 51 6.19 1.21 5.08
N VAL A 52 5.97 1.07 3.76
CA VAL A 52 4.66 0.76 3.19
C VAL A 52 4.19 -0.64 3.63
N ILE A 53 5.08 -1.63 3.56
CA ILE A 53 4.75 -3.01 3.91
C ILE A 53 4.48 -3.16 5.41
N LEU A 54 5.25 -2.50 6.26
CA LEU A 54 5.00 -2.44 7.71
C LEU A 54 3.63 -1.81 8.01
N TYR A 55 3.23 -0.81 7.23
CA TYR A 55 1.92 -0.21 7.38
C TYR A 55 0.78 -1.13 6.95
N LEU A 56 0.94 -1.90 5.87
CA LEU A 56 0.00 -2.95 5.49
C LEU A 56 -0.17 -3.97 6.63
N ASP A 57 0.93 -4.39 7.27
CA ASP A 57 0.88 -5.29 8.43
C ASP A 57 0.14 -4.67 9.62
N ALA A 58 0.37 -3.37 9.89
CA ALA A 58 -0.35 -2.66 10.93
C ALA A 58 -1.86 -2.53 10.64
N LEU A 59 -2.24 -2.45 9.37
CA LEU A 59 -3.63 -2.43 8.93
C LEU A 59 -4.27 -3.82 8.82
N GLY A 60 -3.50 -4.90 8.99
CA GLY A 60 -3.99 -6.26 8.81
C GLY A 60 -4.37 -6.58 7.36
N ILE A 61 -3.74 -5.93 6.38
CA ILE A 61 -3.98 -6.13 4.95
C ILE A 61 -2.92 -7.11 4.43
N TYR A 62 -3.34 -8.33 4.11
CA TYR A 62 -2.46 -9.44 3.73
C TYR A 62 -2.94 -10.13 2.44
N GLY A 63 -2.04 -10.88 1.81
CA GLY A 63 -2.37 -11.81 0.75
C GLY A 63 -3.28 -11.22 -0.32
N THR A 64 -4.46 -11.83 -0.50
CA THR A 64 -5.42 -11.38 -1.51
C THR A 64 -5.86 -9.93 -1.34
N ASP A 65 -5.92 -9.38 -0.13
CA ASP A 65 -6.32 -8.00 0.09
C ASP A 65 -5.29 -7.00 -0.47
N ILE A 66 -4.00 -7.36 -0.43
CA ILE A 66 -2.93 -6.58 -1.07
C ILE A 66 -3.12 -6.59 -2.59
N TYR A 67 -3.46 -7.75 -3.15
CA TYR A 67 -3.78 -7.87 -4.57
C TYR A 67 -5.00 -7.03 -4.95
N VAL A 68 -6.10 -7.12 -4.19
CA VAL A 68 -7.33 -6.33 -4.42
C VAL A 68 -7.03 -4.82 -4.34
N LEU A 69 -6.27 -4.37 -3.34
CA LEU A 69 -5.86 -2.98 -3.23
C LEU A 69 -5.14 -2.49 -4.48
N HIS A 70 -4.15 -3.25 -4.94
CA HIS A 70 -3.35 -2.83 -6.08
C HIS A 70 -4.09 -2.98 -7.41
N ASN A 71 -4.64 -4.16 -7.68
CA ASN A 71 -5.18 -4.54 -8.98
C ASN A 71 -6.59 -3.99 -9.21
N ASP A 72 -7.49 -4.17 -8.24
CA ASP A 72 -8.91 -3.88 -8.45
C ASP A 72 -9.24 -2.43 -8.08
N ILE A 73 -8.77 -1.98 -6.91
CA ILE A 73 -9.02 -0.63 -6.40
C ILE A 73 -8.15 0.38 -7.16
N CYS A 74 -6.84 0.13 -7.27
CA CYS A 74 -5.89 1.08 -7.85
C CYS A 74 -5.57 0.81 -9.32
N ASP A 75 -6.32 -0.04 -10.02
CA ASP A 75 -6.13 -0.35 -11.45
C ASP A 75 -4.70 -0.77 -11.81
N SER A 76 -4.07 -1.57 -10.94
CA SER A 76 -2.66 -2.00 -11.05
C SER A 76 -1.66 -0.85 -11.12
N ASN A 77 -2.01 0.33 -10.59
CA ASN A 77 -1.13 1.50 -10.55
C ASN A 77 -0.44 1.61 -9.19
N LEU A 78 0.89 1.42 -9.18
CA LEU A 78 1.69 1.47 -7.96
C LEU A 78 1.68 2.85 -7.32
N VAL A 79 1.75 3.94 -8.11
CA VAL A 79 1.71 5.32 -7.60
C VAL A 79 0.39 5.57 -6.85
N LYS A 80 -0.74 5.18 -7.45
CA LYS A 80 -2.06 5.29 -6.79
C LYS A 80 -2.16 4.41 -5.54
N THR A 81 -1.60 3.20 -5.60
CA THR A 81 -1.54 2.29 -4.43
C THR A 81 -0.82 2.97 -3.25
N LEU A 82 0.34 3.56 -3.51
CA LEU A 82 1.11 4.29 -2.51
C LEU A 82 0.37 5.52 -2.03
N ALA A 83 -0.30 6.26 -2.92
CA ALA A 83 -1.07 7.43 -2.54
C ALA A 83 -2.25 7.09 -1.62
N VAL A 84 -3.01 6.01 -1.87
CA VAL A 84 -4.10 5.58 -0.99
C VAL A 84 -3.56 5.22 0.41
N LEU A 85 -2.46 4.48 0.48
CA LEU A 85 -1.80 4.14 1.75
C LEU A 85 -1.31 5.41 2.45
N ARG A 86 -0.75 6.36 1.70
CA ARG A 86 -0.20 7.60 2.27
C ARG A 86 -1.30 8.54 2.76
N ALA A 87 -2.40 8.66 2.02
CA ALA A 87 -3.59 9.38 2.46
C ALA A 87 -4.11 8.84 3.81
N THR A 88 -4.06 7.52 3.97
CA THR A 88 -4.47 6.86 5.22
C THR A 88 -3.49 7.15 6.36
N GLN A 89 -2.18 7.09 6.10
CA GLN A 89 -1.15 7.43 7.09
C GLN A 89 -1.21 8.91 7.54
N LEU A 90 -1.57 9.81 6.63
CA LEU A 90 -1.72 11.25 6.89
C LEU A 90 -3.05 11.60 7.56
N GLY A 91 -3.94 10.63 7.78
CA GLY A 91 -5.28 10.85 8.36
C GLY A 91 -6.29 11.50 7.40
N ILE A 92 -5.97 11.58 6.10
CA ILE A 92 -6.86 12.09 5.04
C ILE A 92 -7.97 11.07 4.72
N PHE A 93 -7.66 9.78 4.86
CA PHE A 93 -8.58 8.68 4.59
C PHE A 93 -8.64 7.69 5.77
N SER A 94 -9.78 7.03 5.92
CA SER A 94 -10.02 6.11 7.04
C SER A 94 -9.34 4.76 6.80
N ALA A 95 -8.46 4.38 7.74
CA ALA A 95 -7.83 3.06 7.77
C ALA A 95 -8.85 1.91 7.85
N MET A 96 -9.96 2.13 8.55
CA MET A 96 -11.05 1.15 8.66
C MET A 96 -11.76 0.95 7.32
N VAL A 97 -12.02 2.03 6.58
CA VAL A 97 -12.66 1.95 5.26
C VAL A 97 -11.71 1.31 4.24
N LEU A 98 -10.42 1.65 4.29
CA LEU A 98 -9.41 1.00 3.45
C LEU A 98 -9.36 -0.51 3.70
N ASN A 99 -9.26 -0.93 4.97
CA ASN A 99 -9.24 -2.33 5.33
C ASN A 99 -10.51 -3.06 4.85
N ASP A 100 -11.70 -2.52 5.12
CA ASP A 100 -12.98 -3.10 4.66
C ASP A 100 -13.05 -3.23 3.14
N ALA A 101 -12.61 -2.19 2.41
CA ALA A 101 -12.58 -2.19 0.95
C ALA A 101 -11.69 -3.30 0.39
N CYS A 102 -10.50 -3.51 0.95
CA CYS A 102 -9.57 -4.55 0.47
C CYS A 102 -10.09 -5.98 0.73
N HIS A 103 -10.89 -6.20 1.78
CA HIS A 103 -11.48 -7.52 2.09
C HIS A 103 -12.64 -7.91 1.16
N ARG A 104 -13.19 -6.95 0.39
CA ARG A 104 -14.34 -7.17 -0.50
C ARG A 104 -13.89 -7.75 -1.85
N GLN A 105 -13.80 -9.07 -1.91
CA GLN A 105 -13.38 -9.83 -3.10
C GLN A 105 -14.43 -9.86 -4.23
N ASP A 106 -15.61 -9.30 -4.02
CA ASP A 106 -16.65 -9.14 -5.05
C ASP A 106 -16.45 -7.87 -5.92
N GLY A 107 -15.35 -7.14 -5.70
CA GLY A 107 -15.02 -5.90 -6.41
C GLY A 107 -15.76 -4.66 -5.87
N SER A 108 -16.70 -4.83 -4.92
CA SER A 108 -17.45 -3.70 -4.37
C SER A 108 -16.59 -2.70 -3.60
N GLY A 109 -15.42 -3.14 -3.11
CA GLY A 109 -14.44 -2.30 -2.42
C GLY A 109 -13.94 -1.11 -3.26
N LYS A 110 -13.89 -1.24 -4.58
CA LYS A 110 -13.48 -0.16 -5.49
C LYS A 110 -14.34 1.10 -5.34
N ASN A 111 -15.63 0.94 -5.05
CA ASN A 111 -16.56 2.06 -4.91
C ASN A 111 -16.41 2.82 -3.58
N LEU A 112 -15.63 2.29 -2.63
CA LEU A 112 -15.45 2.89 -1.30
C LEU A 112 -14.25 3.85 -1.24
N ILE A 113 -13.34 3.76 -2.21
CA ILE A 113 -12.06 4.48 -2.18
C ILE A 113 -12.04 5.48 -3.33
N PRO A 114 -12.09 6.80 -3.06
CA PRO A 114 -11.99 7.83 -4.09
C PRO A 114 -10.52 8.03 -4.50
N VAL A 115 -9.95 7.04 -5.19
CA VAL A 115 -8.49 6.93 -5.44
C VAL A 115 -7.90 8.21 -6.04
N ASP A 116 -8.55 8.79 -7.05
CA ASP A 116 -8.03 9.98 -7.74
C ASP A 116 -8.04 11.22 -6.83
N GLU A 117 -9.08 11.39 -6.00
CA GLU A 117 -9.14 12.48 -5.03
C GLU A 117 -8.08 12.32 -3.95
N LEU A 118 -7.85 11.09 -3.46
CA LEU A 118 -6.81 10.81 -2.48
C LEU A 118 -5.42 11.07 -3.05
N TYR A 119 -5.18 10.69 -4.30
CA TYR A 119 -3.93 11.00 -5.00
C TYR A 119 -3.67 12.51 -5.06
N LEU A 120 -4.66 13.31 -5.46
CA LEU A 120 -4.51 14.77 -5.51
C LEU A 120 -4.23 15.36 -4.12
N LYS A 121 -5.00 14.95 -3.09
CA LYS A 121 -4.79 15.41 -1.72
C LYS A 121 -3.41 15.04 -1.18
N VAL A 122 -2.90 13.84 -1.50
CA VAL A 122 -1.53 13.47 -1.11
C VAL A 122 -0.51 14.38 -1.76
N LYS A 123 -0.64 14.72 -3.04
CA LYS A 123 0.27 15.67 -3.70
C LYS A 123 0.20 17.08 -3.12
N GLU A 124 -0.97 17.52 -2.67
CA GLU A 124 -1.10 18.79 -1.95
C GLU A 124 -0.35 18.78 -0.60
N HIS A 125 -0.36 17.65 0.12
CA HIS A 125 0.30 17.51 1.42
C HIS A 125 1.80 17.18 1.31
N LEU A 126 2.18 16.42 0.28
CA LEU A 126 3.53 15.96 -0.02
C LEU A 126 3.88 16.40 -1.46
N PRO A 127 4.34 17.64 -1.66
CA PRO A 127 4.56 18.19 -3.02
C PRO A 127 5.59 17.42 -3.85
N ARG A 128 6.46 16.64 -3.20
CA ARG A 128 7.48 15.80 -3.83
C ARG A 128 6.97 14.40 -4.19
N PHE A 129 5.75 14.06 -3.82
CA PHE A 129 5.13 12.79 -4.16
C PHE A 129 4.81 12.75 -5.65
N ASP A 130 5.30 11.72 -6.33
CA ASP A 130 5.16 11.52 -7.79
C ASP A 130 5.56 12.79 -8.57
N GLU A 131 6.69 13.37 -8.15
CA GLU A 131 7.33 14.47 -8.86
C GLU A 131 8.10 13.90 -10.05
N GLN A 132 7.64 14.21 -11.26
CA GLN A 132 8.39 13.85 -12.46
C GLN A 132 9.69 14.65 -12.49
N LYS A 133 10.82 13.94 -12.46
CA LYS A 133 12.10 14.54 -12.83
C LYS A 133 12.06 14.82 -14.33
N GLY A 134 11.98 16.11 -14.68
CA GLY A 134 12.14 16.57 -16.06
C GLY A 134 13.50 16.22 -16.65
#